data_AF-A0A1Q7N7J0-F1
#
_entry.id   AF-A0A1Q7N7J0-F1
#
_cell.length_a   1.000
_cell.length_b   1.000
_cell.length_c   1.000
_cell.angle_alpha   90.00
_cell.angle_beta   90.00
_cell.angle_gamma   90.00
#
_symmetry.space_group_name_H-M   'P 1'
#
loop_
_entity.id
_entity.type
_entity.pdbx_description
1 polymer ?
#
loop_
_entity_poly.entity_id
_entity_poly.type
_entity_poly.pdbx_seq_one_letter_code
_entity_poly.pdbx_strand_id
1 'polypeptide(L)'
;MASSTFKGEQMIAALNAVGLDLATLGNHEFDFGDDLLIQRMREAKWQWVVSNVIDTKTGKPIADAAPYVVKMFGPLNVGFIGLCLNTSEISEAKLTHTRLVDPLEAAAQYLPILKREGATVIVRKTYSLTTPDFILKGGDGYTMFAGQRVLIQPESGDLLVSALENYVASKKEIAPEIDGRILILR
;
A
#
# COMPACT_ATOMS: atom_id res chain seq x y z
N MET A 1 19.78 -4.47 -0.41
CA MET A 1 20.65 -4.19 -1.59
C MET A 1 19.88 -3.53 -2.73
N ALA A 2 18.78 -4.11 -3.25
CA ALA A 2 18.01 -3.44 -4.31
C ALA A 2 17.34 -2.12 -3.86
N SER A 3 16.70 -2.10 -2.68
CA SER A 3 16.06 -0.88 -2.14
C SER A 3 17.06 0.28 -1.93
N SER A 4 18.25 -0.01 -1.40
CA SER A 4 19.31 1.00 -1.20
C SER A 4 19.90 1.53 -2.51
N THR A 5 19.90 0.74 -3.58
CA THR A 5 20.47 1.11 -4.89
C THR A 5 19.48 1.89 -5.74
N PHE A 6 18.22 1.46 -5.75
CA PHE A 6 17.22 1.97 -6.69
C PHE A 6 16.12 2.80 -6.02
N LYS A 7 16.08 2.84 -4.67
CA LYS A 7 15.18 3.67 -3.87
C LYS A 7 13.72 3.62 -4.36
N GLY A 8 13.23 2.39 -4.54
CA GLY A 8 11.85 2.08 -4.94
C GLY A 8 11.54 2.09 -6.44
N GLU A 9 12.42 2.62 -7.29
CA GLU A 9 12.20 2.77 -8.74
C GLU A 9 11.79 1.46 -9.42
N GLN A 10 12.55 0.40 -9.15
CA GLN A 10 12.36 -0.93 -9.71
C GLN A 10 11.02 -1.55 -9.30
N MET A 11 10.55 -1.22 -8.09
CA MET A 11 9.26 -1.71 -7.60
C MET A 11 8.11 -0.98 -8.29
N ILE A 12 8.22 0.35 -8.47
CA ILE A 12 7.25 1.11 -9.26
C ILE A 12 7.15 0.56 -10.68
N ALA A 13 8.29 0.36 -11.35
CA ALA A 13 8.33 -0.19 -12.70
C ALA A 13 7.65 -1.56 -12.80
N ALA A 14 8.01 -2.48 -11.88
CA ALA A 14 7.44 -3.82 -11.86
C ALA A 14 5.93 -3.81 -11.61
N LEU A 15 5.46 -3.08 -10.59
CA LEU A 15 4.04 -3.03 -10.25
C LEU A 15 3.19 -2.31 -11.30
N ASN A 16 3.76 -1.32 -11.99
CA ASN A 16 3.15 -0.70 -13.16
C ASN A 16 2.95 -1.73 -14.30
N ALA A 17 3.94 -2.59 -14.56
CA ALA A 17 3.83 -3.64 -15.58
C ALA A 17 2.87 -4.77 -15.16
N VAL A 18 2.79 -5.06 -13.86
CA VAL A 18 1.81 -6.02 -13.31
C VAL A 18 0.38 -5.48 -13.43
N GLY A 19 0.20 -4.16 -13.44
CA GLY A 19 -1.13 -3.55 -13.52
C GLY A 19 -1.83 -3.55 -12.16
N LEU A 20 -1.10 -3.17 -11.11
CA LEU A 20 -1.68 -3.03 -9.77
C LEU A 20 -2.85 -2.04 -9.77
N ASP A 21 -3.93 -2.39 -9.08
CA ASP A 21 -5.13 -1.56 -9.00
C ASP A 21 -5.04 -0.45 -7.94
N LEU A 22 -4.71 -0.85 -6.70
CA LEU A 22 -4.72 -0.01 -5.51
C LEU A 22 -3.49 -0.33 -4.65
N ALA A 23 -2.92 0.68 -3.99
CA ALA A 23 -1.92 0.49 -2.95
C ALA A 23 -2.09 1.51 -1.83
N THR A 24 -1.58 1.18 -0.64
CA THR A 24 -1.44 2.09 0.51
C THR A 24 0.02 2.14 0.92
N LEU A 25 0.37 3.10 1.77
CA LEU A 25 1.71 3.25 2.34
C LEU A 25 1.88 2.36 3.57
N GLY A 26 3.07 1.77 3.70
CA GLY A 26 3.64 1.25 4.94
C GLY A 26 4.75 2.16 5.48
N ASN A 27 5.44 1.70 6.51
CA ASN A 27 6.53 2.42 7.18
C ASN A 27 7.78 2.59 6.29
N HIS A 28 8.12 1.59 5.49
CA HIS A 28 9.35 1.61 4.70
C HIS A 28 9.30 2.50 3.45
N GLU A 29 8.11 2.94 3.04
CA GLU A 29 7.98 3.98 2.01
C GLU A 29 8.66 5.30 2.41
N PHE A 30 8.86 5.53 3.70
CA PHE A 30 9.50 6.74 4.25
C PHE A 30 11.02 6.60 4.46
N ASP A 31 11.61 5.45 4.12
CA ASP A 31 13.05 5.17 4.37
C ASP A 31 13.98 6.20 3.73
N PHE A 32 13.54 6.85 2.65
CA PHE A 32 14.31 7.84 1.90
C PHE A 32 13.74 9.26 1.97
N GLY A 33 12.79 9.53 2.87
CA GLY A 33 12.12 10.83 3.00
C GLY A 33 10.83 10.93 2.20
N ASP A 34 9.94 11.80 2.66
CA ASP A 34 8.63 12.02 2.04
C ASP A 34 8.72 12.77 0.69
N ASP A 35 9.80 13.52 0.44
CA ASP A 35 10.10 14.06 -0.89
C ASP A 35 10.21 12.97 -1.96
N LEU A 36 11.05 11.96 -1.72
CA LEU A 36 11.24 10.87 -2.66
C LEU A 36 9.99 10.00 -2.74
N LEU A 37 9.31 9.77 -1.61
CA LEU A 37 8.04 9.08 -1.61
C LEU A 37 7.02 9.76 -2.53
N ILE A 38 6.81 11.07 -2.37
CA ILE A 38 5.89 11.86 -3.21
C ILE A 38 6.27 11.73 -4.67
N GLN A 39 7.57 11.75 -4.98
CA GLN A 39 8.03 11.49 -6.33
C GLN A 39 7.59 10.10 -6.81
N ARG A 40 7.97 9.02 -6.12
CA ARG A 40 7.59 7.64 -6.50
C ARG A 40 6.08 7.43 -6.60
N MET A 41 5.30 8.09 -5.76
CA MET A 41 3.85 8.06 -5.85
C MET A 41 3.33 8.62 -7.18
N ARG A 42 3.96 9.66 -7.72
CA ARG A 42 3.59 10.25 -9.03
C ARG A 42 4.02 9.38 -10.22
N GLU A 43 5.01 8.52 -10.04
CA GLU A 43 5.50 7.59 -11.07
C GLU A 43 4.60 6.34 -11.18
N ALA A 44 3.83 6.05 -10.14
CA ALA A 44 2.90 4.93 -10.08
C ALA A 44 1.70 5.10 -11.02
N LYS A 45 1.24 3.99 -11.62
CA LYS A 45 0.03 3.92 -12.45
C LYS A 45 -1.22 3.48 -11.69
N TRP A 46 -1.04 2.87 -10.52
CA TRP A 46 -2.14 2.49 -9.64
C TRP A 46 -2.70 3.68 -8.88
N GLN A 47 -3.87 3.51 -8.31
CA GLN A 47 -4.44 4.52 -7.43
C GLN A 47 -3.92 4.34 -6.00
N TRP A 48 -3.25 5.37 -5.49
CA TRP A 48 -2.91 5.44 -4.06
C TRP A 48 -4.15 5.71 -3.22
N VAL A 49 -4.34 4.88 -2.19
CA VAL A 49 -5.35 5.05 -1.16
C VAL A 49 -4.63 5.30 0.15
N VAL A 50 -4.75 6.50 0.72
CA VAL A 50 -4.04 6.92 1.93
C VAL A 50 -4.90 7.90 2.71
N SER A 51 -5.32 7.52 3.92
CA SER A 51 -6.25 8.31 4.75
C SER A 51 -5.55 9.17 5.79
N ASN A 52 -4.38 8.75 6.26
CA ASN A 52 -3.77 9.26 7.50
C ASN A 52 -2.33 9.78 7.36
N VAL A 53 -1.80 9.86 6.14
CA VAL A 53 -0.55 10.59 5.84
C VAL A 53 -0.95 11.90 5.19
N ILE A 54 -0.79 13.01 5.90
CA ILE A 54 -1.40 14.28 5.54
C ILE A 54 -0.32 15.29 5.16
N ASP A 55 -0.46 15.90 3.99
CA ASP A 55 0.36 17.03 3.54
C ASP A 55 0.14 18.22 4.49
N THR A 56 1.24 18.79 4.99
CA THR A 56 1.21 19.86 6.00
C THR A 56 0.79 21.21 5.44
N LYS A 57 0.88 21.41 4.12
CA LYS A 57 0.48 22.65 3.45
C LYS A 57 -1.00 22.66 3.11
N THR A 58 -1.52 21.54 2.62
CA THR A 58 -2.89 21.45 2.10
C THR A 58 -3.89 20.90 3.12
N GLY A 59 -3.41 20.17 4.14
CA GLY A 59 -4.27 19.44 5.07
C GLY A 59 -4.99 18.25 4.44
N LYS A 60 -4.63 17.86 3.21
CA LYS A 60 -5.19 16.72 2.47
C LYS A 60 -4.23 15.53 2.48
N PRO A 61 -4.69 14.32 2.10
CA PRO A 61 -3.78 13.20 1.90
C PRO A 61 -2.58 13.52 1.00
N ILE A 62 -1.44 12.93 1.35
CA ILE A 62 -0.17 13.05 0.63
C ILE A 62 -0.33 12.81 -0.88
N ALA A 63 0.35 13.63 -1.68
CA ALA A 63 0.44 13.49 -3.14
C ALA A 63 -0.92 13.32 -3.86
N ASP A 64 -1.97 14.00 -3.36
CA ASP A 64 -3.34 13.91 -3.87
C ASP A 64 -3.94 12.48 -3.84
N ALA A 65 -3.41 11.61 -2.97
CA ALA A 65 -3.95 10.27 -2.77
C ALA A 65 -5.42 10.32 -2.36
N ALA A 66 -6.18 9.31 -2.78
CA ALA A 66 -7.57 9.20 -2.35
C ALA A 66 -7.59 8.75 -0.87
N PRO A 67 -8.35 9.39 0.03
CA PRO A 67 -8.44 8.92 1.41
C PRO A 67 -9.14 7.56 1.53
N TYR A 68 -10.04 7.26 0.59
CA TYR A 68 -10.73 5.98 0.47
C TYR A 68 -11.19 5.79 -0.97
N VAL A 69 -11.59 4.57 -1.33
CA VAL A 69 -12.17 4.24 -2.63
C VAL A 69 -13.31 3.25 -2.43
N VAL A 70 -14.41 3.41 -3.18
CA VAL A 70 -15.44 2.37 -3.29
C VAL A 70 -15.36 1.78 -4.70
N LYS A 71 -15.13 0.47 -4.81
CA LYS A 71 -15.20 -0.26 -6.07
C LYS A 71 -16.37 -1.24 -6.06
N MET A 72 -17.03 -1.38 -7.21
CA MET A 72 -18.13 -2.32 -7.40
C MET A 72 -17.61 -3.65 -7.93
N PHE A 73 -17.97 -4.74 -7.26
CA PHE A 73 -17.65 -6.12 -7.65
C PHE A 73 -18.96 -6.90 -7.76
N GLY A 74 -19.52 -6.94 -8.98
CA GLY A 74 -20.86 -7.47 -9.19
C GLY A 74 -21.90 -6.65 -8.41
N PRO A 75 -22.73 -7.27 -7.54
CA PRO A 75 -23.70 -6.55 -6.73
C PRO A 75 -23.12 -5.93 -5.44
N LEU A 76 -21.82 -6.12 -5.16
CA LEU A 76 -21.20 -5.70 -3.91
C LEU A 76 -20.37 -4.44 -4.10
N ASN A 77 -20.64 -3.41 -3.30
CA ASN A 77 -19.75 -2.27 -3.14
C ASN A 77 -18.73 -2.59 -2.04
N VAL A 78 -17.45 -2.56 -2.41
CA VAL A 78 -16.33 -2.80 -1.49
C VAL A 78 -15.58 -1.49 -1.27
N GLY A 79 -15.51 -1.07 -0.01
CA GLY A 79 -14.78 0.11 0.42
C GLY A 79 -13.35 -0.23 0.81
N PHE A 80 -12.40 0.56 0.31
CA PHE A 80 -10.99 0.49 0.63
C PHE A 80 -10.60 1.76 1.39
N ILE A 81 -9.92 1.60 2.51
CA ILE A 81 -9.35 2.67 3.31
C ILE A 81 -7.85 2.38 3.48
N GLY A 82 -7.01 3.37 3.21
CA GLY A 82 -5.56 3.21 3.26
C GLY A 82 -5.00 3.73 4.56
N LEU A 83 -4.49 2.86 5.42
CA LEU A 83 -3.97 3.23 6.73
C LEU A 83 -2.49 2.87 6.82
N CYS A 84 -1.65 3.88 7.00
CA CYS A 84 -0.26 3.72 7.37
C CYS A 84 -0.18 3.61 8.90
N LEU A 85 0.53 2.62 9.44
CA LEU A 85 0.72 2.55 10.87
C LEU A 85 1.72 3.62 11.33
N ASN A 86 1.45 4.18 12.51
CA ASN A 86 2.37 5.10 13.18
C ASN A 86 3.37 4.25 13.97
N THR A 87 4.49 3.90 13.34
CA THR A 87 5.56 3.12 13.99
C THR A 87 6.76 4.01 14.27
N SER A 88 7.57 3.63 15.27
CA SER A 88 8.84 4.32 15.57
C SER A 88 9.89 4.16 14.48
N GLU A 89 9.63 3.32 13.47
CA GLU A 89 10.52 3.10 12.33
C GLU A 89 10.42 4.23 11.30
N ILE A 90 9.30 4.95 11.29
CA ILE A 90 9.16 6.18 10.53
C ILE A 90 9.87 7.30 11.28
N SER A 91 11.03 7.70 10.77
CA SER A 91 11.80 8.81 11.35
C SER A 91 11.08 10.13 11.11
N GLU A 92 10.71 10.84 12.18
CA GLU A 92 10.08 12.18 12.10
C GLU A 92 10.95 13.18 11.30
N ALA A 93 12.27 13.07 11.39
CA ALA A 93 13.19 13.92 10.63
C ALA A 93 13.09 13.74 9.10
N LYS A 94 12.48 12.64 8.64
CA LYS A 94 12.24 12.34 7.22
C LYS A 94 10.85 12.80 6.74
N LEU A 95 10.03 13.37 7.63
CA LEU A 95 8.69 13.89 7.34
C LEU A 95 8.75 15.42 7.22
N THR A 96 9.28 15.94 6.11
CA THR A 96 9.47 17.40 5.93
C THR A 96 8.21 18.09 5.40
N HIS A 97 7.31 17.34 4.76
CA HIS A 97 6.11 17.82 4.09
C HIS A 97 4.83 17.14 4.57
N THR A 98 4.98 16.09 5.35
CA THR A 98 3.88 15.24 5.79
C THR A 98 3.83 15.13 7.30
N ARG A 99 2.66 14.75 7.81
CA ARG A 99 2.49 14.30 9.19
C ARG A 99 1.60 13.07 9.21
N LEU A 100 1.81 12.23 10.20
CA LEU A 100 0.99 11.06 10.45
C LEU A 100 -0.16 11.44 11.40
N VAL A 101 -1.38 11.13 10.99
CA VAL A 101 -2.58 11.12 11.84
C VAL A 101 -2.76 9.71 12.37
N ASP A 102 -3.29 9.57 13.58
CA ASP A 102 -3.59 8.26 14.16
C ASP A 102 -4.48 7.44 13.18
N PRO A 103 -4.10 6.19 12.84
CA PRO A 103 -4.83 5.41 11.87
C PRO A 103 -6.26 5.04 12.34
N LEU A 104 -6.51 4.95 13.65
CA LEU A 104 -7.85 4.72 14.18
C LEU A 104 -8.70 6.00 14.10
N GLU A 105 -8.12 7.17 14.33
CA GLU A 105 -8.79 8.46 14.12
C GLU A 105 -9.19 8.63 12.65
N ALA A 106 -8.26 8.38 11.71
CA ALA A 106 -8.55 8.43 10.28
C ALA A 106 -9.60 7.39 9.87
N ALA A 107 -9.52 6.16 10.40
CA ALA A 107 -10.55 5.15 10.16
C ALA A 107 -11.92 5.58 10.66
N ALA A 108 -12.00 6.15 11.87
CA ALA A 108 -13.24 6.65 12.44
C ALA A 108 -13.85 7.78 11.59
N GLN A 109 -13.02 8.61 10.95
CA GLN A 109 -13.48 9.66 10.03
C GLN A 109 -14.11 9.09 8.75
N TYR A 110 -13.47 8.11 8.09
CA TYR A 110 -13.89 7.66 6.75
C TYR A 110 -14.84 6.47 6.74
N LEU A 111 -14.87 5.63 7.77
CA LEU A 111 -15.79 4.48 7.85
C LEU A 111 -17.28 4.87 7.73
N PRO A 112 -17.78 5.95 8.38
CA PRO A 112 -19.16 6.39 8.19
C PRO A 112 -19.48 6.88 6.78
N ILE A 113 -18.49 7.41 6.06
CA ILE A 113 -18.63 7.87 4.68
C ILE A 113 -18.75 6.66 3.76
N LEU A 114 -17.81 5.71 3.86
CA LEU A 114 -17.84 4.44 3.14
C LEU A 114 -19.18 3.71 3.31
N LYS A 115 -19.70 3.64 4.55
CA LYS A 115 -21.01 3.04 4.83
C LYS A 115 -22.16 3.76 4.12
N ARG A 116 -22.15 5.10 4.08
CA ARG A 116 -23.17 5.89 3.36
C ARG A 116 -23.11 5.69 1.85
N GLU A 117 -21.92 5.44 1.30
CA GLU A 117 -21.72 5.12 -0.11
C GLU A 117 -22.04 3.65 -0.46
N GLY A 118 -22.62 2.92 0.49
CA GLY A 118 -23.04 1.53 0.30
C GLY A 118 -21.90 0.53 0.38
N ALA A 119 -20.69 0.94 0.77
CA ALA A 119 -19.59 0.01 1.02
C ALA A 119 -20.00 -0.98 2.12
N THR A 120 -19.97 -2.26 1.78
CA THR A 120 -20.39 -3.32 2.69
C THR A 120 -19.27 -3.61 3.68
N VAL A 121 -19.37 -3.06 4.90
CA VAL A 121 -18.51 -3.44 6.03
C VAL A 121 -19.22 -4.54 6.82
N ILE A 122 -18.85 -5.81 6.60
CA ILE A 122 -19.39 -6.91 7.41
C ILE A 122 -18.56 -7.03 8.69
N VAL A 123 -19.01 -6.30 9.71
CA VAL A 123 -18.47 -6.42 11.08
C VAL A 123 -18.81 -7.82 11.61
N ARG A 124 -17.87 -8.46 12.34
CA ARG A 124 -17.98 -9.84 12.88
C ARG A 124 -17.92 -10.98 11.86
N LYS A 125 -17.46 -10.73 10.64
CA LYS A 125 -17.13 -11.79 9.68
C LYS A 125 -15.66 -12.18 9.80
N THR A 126 -15.35 -13.46 9.65
CA THR A 126 -13.97 -13.93 9.49
C THR A 126 -13.54 -13.70 8.03
N TYR A 127 -12.40 -13.04 7.86
CA TYR A 127 -11.78 -12.83 6.55
C TYR A 127 -10.50 -13.66 6.45
N SER A 128 -10.24 -14.20 5.28
CA SER A 128 -8.94 -14.75 4.92
C SER A 128 -8.12 -13.64 4.27
N LEU A 129 -6.87 -13.51 4.69
CA LEU A 129 -5.92 -12.52 4.16
C LEU A 129 -4.63 -13.22 3.78
N THR A 130 -3.95 -12.69 2.76
CA THR A 130 -2.58 -13.06 2.41
C THR A 130 -1.65 -11.94 2.85
N THR A 131 -0.60 -12.29 3.57
CA THR A 131 0.35 -11.32 4.12
C THR A 131 1.75 -11.96 4.19
N PRO A 132 2.84 -11.17 4.14
CA PRO A 132 4.18 -11.69 4.40
C PRO A 132 4.27 -12.36 5.79
N ASP A 133 5.16 -13.34 5.92
CA ASP A 133 5.34 -14.09 7.18
C ASP A 133 5.71 -13.18 8.36
N PHE A 134 6.46 -12.10 8.08
CA PHE A 134 6.81 -11.06 9.05
C PHE A 134 5.57 -10.38 9.67
N ILE A 135 4.62 -9.96 8.83
CA ILE A 135 3.38 -9.30 9.27
C ILE A 135 2.45 -10.31 9.96
N LEU A 136 2.39 -11.57 9.47
CA LEU A 136 1.67 -12.66 10.13
C LEU A 136 2.14 -12.88 11.58
N LYS A 137 3.45 -12.71 11.84
CA LYS A 137 4.05 -12.84 13.17
C LYS A 137 3.88 -11.58 14.04
N GLY A 138 3.21 -10.54 13.54
CA GLY A 138 2.97 -9.28 14.26
C GLY A 138 4.04 -8.21 14.03
N GLY A 139 4.85 -8.33 12.98
CA GLY A 139 5.78 -7.27 12.55
C GLY A 139 5.09 -5.92 12.33
N ASP A 140 5.85 -4.83 12.41
CA ASP A 140 5.40 -3.44 12.28
C ASP A 140 4.20 -3.04 13.18
N GLY A 141 4.01 -3.75 14.29
CA GLY A 141 2.89 -3.49 15.21
C GLY A 141 1.56 -4.14 14.80
N TYR A 142 1.54 -4.97 13.75
CA TYR A 142 0.37 -5.76 13.34
C TYR A 142 0.09 -6.95 14.27
N THR A 143 0.16 -6.73 15.58
CA THR A 143 0.02 -7.76 16.63
C THR A 143 -1.33 -8.48 16.61
N MET A 144 -2.37 -7.90 16.00
CA MET A 144 -3.67 -8.55 15.82
C MET A 144 -3.60 -9.83 14.96
N PHE A 145 -2.58 -9.96 14.11
CA PHE A 145 -2.38 -11.16 13.28
C PHE A 145 -1.60 -12.27 13.99
N ALA A 146 -0.83 -11.94 15.03
CA ALA A 146 -0.08 -12.93 15.79
C ALA A 146 -1.04 -13.94 16.44
N GLY A 147 -0.81 -15.23 16.17
CA GLY A 147 -1.63 -16.33 16.71
C GLY A 147 -2.97 -16.56 16.00
N GLN A 148 -3.26 -15.87 14.89
CA GLN A 148 -4.44 -16.18 14.07
C GLN A 148 -4.28 -17.51 13.33
N ARG A 149 -5.40 -18.10 12.91
CA ARG A 149 -5.41 -19.35 12.14
C ARG A 149 -4.73 -19.15 10.78
N VAL A 150 -3.63 -19.85 10.55
CA VAL A 150 -2.93 -19.91 9.27
C VAL A 150 -3.60 -20.93 8.36
N LEU A 151 -4.09 -20.50 7.20
CA LEU A 151 -4.75 -21.38 6.22
C LEU A 151 -3.78 -22.03 5.25
N ILE A 152 -2.73 -21.31 4.87
CA ILE A 152 -1.63 -21.77 4.01
C ILE A 152 -0.34 -21.38 4.73
N GLN A 153 0.52 -22.35 5.01
CA GLN A 153 1.76 -22.07 5.74
C GLN A 153 2.77 -21.34 4.85
N PRO A 154 3.60 -20.43 5.40
CA PRO A 154 4.63 -19.71 4.64
C PRO A 154 5.57 -20.64 3.85
N GLU A 155 5.85 -21.82 4.39
CA GLU A 155 6.72 -22.84 3.78
C GLU A 155 6.03 -23.58 2.63
N SER A 156 4.71 -23.42 2.47
CA SER A 156 3.89 -24.04 1.43
C SER A 156 3.35 -23.02 0.42
N GLY A 157 3.56 -21.73 0.65
CA GLY A 157 3.19 -20.67 -0.29
C GLY A 157 4.29 -20.42 -1.31
N ASP A 158 3.91 -20.06 -2.54
CA ASP A 158 4.88 -19.58 -3.52
C ASP A 158 5.58 -18.33 -2.98
N LEU A 159 6.89 -18.24 -3.16
CA LEU A 159 7.61 -17.01 -2.86
C LEU A 159 7.04 -15.87 -3.72
N LEU A 160 7.06 -14.63 -3.22
CA LEU A 160 6.64 -13.46 -4.00
C LEU A 160 7.41 -13.39 -5.33
N VAL A 161 8.69 -13.78 -5.33
CA VAL A 161 9.49 -13.90 -6.55
C VAL A 161 8.92 -14.95 -7.51
N SER A 162 8.50 -16.11 -7.02
CA SER A 162 7.90 -17.17 -7.84
C SER A 162 6.52 -16.77 -8.37
N ALA A 163 5.72 -16.06 -7.57
CA ALA A 163 4.45 -15.50 -8.02
C ALA A 163 4.66 -14.45 -9.13
N LEU A 164 5.67 -13.59 -8.98
CA LEU A 164 6.06 -12.62 -10.01
C LEU A 164 6.61 -13.33 -11.26
N GLU A 165 7.48 -14.32 -11.12
CA GLU A 165 8.01 -15.15 -12.21
C GLU A 165 6.88 -15.85 -12.97
N ASN A 166 5.93 -16.46 -12.26
CA ASN A 166 4.77 -17.13 -12.85
C ASN A 166 3.87 -16.13 -13.58
N TYR A 167 3.63 -14.95 -12.98
CA TYR A 167 2.89 -13.88 -13.64
C TYR A 167 3.60 -13.42 -14.92
N VAL A 168 4.91 -13.18 -14.85
CA VAL A 168 5.75 -12.80 -15.98
C VAL A 168 5.72 -13.86 -17.07
N ALA A 169 5.92 -15.13 -16.72
CA ALA A 169 5.88 -16.26 -17.65
C ALA A 169 4.50 -16.45 -18.29
N SER A 170 3.41 -16.10 -17.57
CA SER A 170 2.06 -16.13 -18.12
C SER A 170 1.79 -15.03 -19.15
N LYS A 171 2.57 -13.94 -19.11
CA LYS A 171 2.52 -12.87 -20.12
C LYS A 171 3.41 -13.28 -21.28
N LYS A 172 2.79 -13.55 -22.44
CA LYS A 172 3.48 -13.93 -23.68
C LYS A 172 4.52 -12.90 -24.13
N GLU A 173 4.29 -11.63 -23.81
CA GLU A 173 5.20 -10.54 -24.11
C GLU A 173 5.17 -9.55 -22.94
N ILE A 174 6.34 -9.20 -22.41
CA ILE A 174 6.50 -8.08 -21.49
C ILE A 174 7.25 -7.01 -22.27
N ALA A 175 6.50 -6.02 -22.74
CA ALA A 175 7.05 -4.82 -23.35
C ALA A 175 6.95 -3.69 -22.32
N PRO A 176 7.95 -3.51 -21.44
CA PRO A 176 7.96 -2.38 -20.54
C PRO A 176 8.13 -1.10 -21.36
N GLU A 177 7.09 -0.28 -21.45
CA GLU A 177 7.19 1.02 -22.08
C GLU A 177 7.85 2.01 -21.11
N ILE A 178 8.93 2.65 -21.56
CA ILE A 178 9.48 3.83 -20.90
C ILE A 178 8.58 5.00 -21.29
N ASP A 179 7.53 5.23 -20.52
CA ASP A 179 6.59 6.35 -20.73
C ASP A 179 7.08 7.67 -20.12
N GLY A 180 8.32 7.70 -19.63
CA GLY A 180 8.95 8.87 -19.05
C GLY A 180 8.48 9.24 -17.65
N ARG A 181 7.61 8.43 -17.01
CA ARG A 181 7.12 8.71 -15.64
C ARG A 181 8.17 8.43 -14.58
N ILE A 182 9.03 7.43 -14.80
CA ILE A 182 10.02 7.00 -13.81
C ILE A 182 11.30 7.80 -13.99
N LEU A 183 11.69 8.56 -12.96
CA LEU A 183 12.95 9.30 -12.95
C LEU A 183 14.06 8.45 -12.33
N ILE A 184 15.12 8.21 -13.12
CA ILE A 184 16.32 7.49 -12.68
C ILE A 184 17.19 8.44 -11.85
N LEU A 185 17.33 8.16 -10.56
CA LEU A 185 18.19 8.93 -9.68
C LEU A 185 19.61 8.35 -9.74
N ARG A 186 20.51 9.04 -10.44
CA ARG A 186 21.95 8.70 -10.52
C ARG A 186 22.76 9.42 -9.46
#